data_AF-A0A969EQF2-F1
#
_entry.id   AF-A0A969EQF2-F1
#
_cell.length_a   1.000
_cell.length_b   1.000
_cell.length_c   1.000
_cell.angle_alpha   90.00
_cell.angle_beta   90.00
_cell.angle_gamma   90.00
#
_symmetry.space_group_name_H-M   'P 1'
#
loop_
_entity.id
_entity.type
_entity.pdbx_description
1 polymer ?
#
loop_
_entity_poly.entity_id
_entity_poly.type
_entity_poly.pdbx_seq_one_letter_code
_entity_poly.pdbx_strand_id
1 'polypeptide(L)'
;MKRINSEFQPTPAVLPDLTRICRTLAGWPLAIELTASWVERLPVAEIADRIAANTTALNASMPDLPIRHRSMEAVLAGSYDLLTPAQQRVLARFSILRGGCTAEAAESVLLAGLEDLVVLTRRTLLQKQNGRFAIHELIRQFALTKLENNGEKISAERAHAEYYLQLIVSLESDLHGPHPLSAIGQLRPERENLYQAWRWAVENLHYDWLTAALPGLTRFYNLTGLLREGEALLRKTRNAVTQLPFVYDLLFAHTHLYMRLGNYEAARTELETLPSLDSLPPNHQLQAHLHWGMLSIIQGFIPESLHHYEHTLNLARALKHQEGIITSLTQLGILHTYDGRYETEIATELEKTSDLWLQRTVYSFLGASSIHHSRYREACVHWQKALAISLELEDWYAVATYHNNLGDAFRELGEFTEAEQAFQQAITLAQSLHHEVIRKNVLEGWARLHVLRGEYEQAIPLAQEAVELAVADGNQAGEMAAHACLGHAYVGLQLWEQAEEAYNQAVVLLPDLPLLALESIAGLAYVRWQQGDTMAAREHIDCFLELLGQGRIEGFASPSLSYGRAAEVLQVLGEEEQAETLFARVMQRN
;
A
#
# COMPACT_ATOMS: atom_id res chain seq x y z
N MET A 1 -53.05 -2.17 -3.22
CA MET A 1 -52.19 -1.97 -2.03
C MET A 1 -53.04 -1.40 -0.90
N LYS A 2 -53.19 -2.12 0.21
CA LYS A 2 -53.89 -1.67 1.41
C LYS A 2 -52.83 -1.07 2.35
N ARG A 3 -53.01 0.16 2.84
CA ARG A 3 -52.10 0.73 3.85
C ARG A 3 -52.32 0.00 5.17
N ILE A 4 -51.23 -0.49 5.78
CA ILE A 4 -51.26 -1.19 7.07
C ILE A 4 -51.53 -0.18 8.19
N ASN A 5 -50.74 0.90 8.23
CA ASN A 5 -50.99 2.04 9.11
C ASN A 5 -51.33 3.28 8.25
N SER A 6 -52.54 3.83 8.43
CA SER A 6 -53.02 5.00 7.69
C SER A 6 -52.40 6.32 8.14
N GLU A 7 -51.82 6.37 9.35
CA GLU A 7 -51.21 7.56 9.95
C GLU A 7 -49.70 7.62 9.76
N PHE A 8 -49.08 6.54 9.30
CA PHE A 8 -47.63 6.50 9.05
C PHE A 8 -47.25 7.41 7.88
N GLN A 9 -46.38 8.39 8.13
CA GLN A 9 -45.76 9.23 7.10
C GLN A 9 -44.23 9.10 7.14
N PRO A 10 -43.57 8.85 5.99
CA PRO A 10 -42.12 8.82 5.92
C PRO A 10 -41.57 10.24 6.03
N THR A 11 -41.20 10.65 7.25
CA THR A 11 -40.55 11.93 7.51
C THR A 11 -39.03 11.81 7.26
N PRO A 12 -38.33 12.93 7.00
CA PRO A 12 -36.87 12.92 6.79
C PRO A 12 -36.08 12.25 7.93
N ALA A 13 -36.58 12.30 9.16
CA ALA A 13 -35.95 11.68 10.33
C ALA A 13 -36.00 10.14 10.32
N VAL A 14 -36.94 9.53 9.60
CA VAL A 14 -37.18 8.07 9.59
C VAL A 14 -36.61 7.38 8.33
N LEU A 15 -36.25 8.17 7.30
CA LEU A 15 -35.70 7.67 6.04
C LEU A 15 -34.40 6.85 6.18
N PRO A 16 -33.43 7.19 7.05
CA PRO A 16 -32.22 6.38 7.22
C PRO A 16 -32.52 4.96 7.71
N ASP A 17 -33.45 4.81 8.66
CA ASP A 17 -33.86 3.51 9.18
C ASP A 17 -34.70 2.71 8.19
N LEU A 18 -35.59 3.35 7.43
CA LEU A 18 -36.30 2.69 6.33
C LEU A 18 -35.33 2.19 5.25
N THR A 19 -34.31 3.00 4.93
CA THR A 19 -33.26 2.61 3.98
C THR A 19 -32.46 1.42 4.51
N ARG A 20 -32.14 1.43 5.81
CA ARG A 20 -31.46 0.33 6.49
C ARG A 20 -32.30 -0.95 6.44
N ILE A 21 -33.59 -0.87 6.75
CA ILE A 21 -34.53 -1.99 6.63
C ILE A 21 -34.55 -2.53 5.20
N CYS A 22 -34.77 -1.67 4.20
CA CYS A 22 -34.83 -2.11 2.79
C CYS A 22 -33.52 -2.74 2.30
N ARG A 23 -32.36 -2.24 2.76
CA ARG A 23 -31.05 -2.82 2.46
C ARG A 23 -30.85 -4.18 3.14
N THR A 24 -31.18 -4.28 4.43
CA THR A 24 -31.07 -5.55 5.18
C THR A 24 -32.01 -6.62 4.61
N LEU A 25 -33.17 -6.22 4.09
CA LEU A 25 -34.13 -7.10 3.43
C LEU A 25 -33.89 -7.23 1.91
N ALA A 26 -32.82 -6.64 1.38
CA ALA A 26 -32.44 -6.64 -0.03
C ALA A 26 -33.59 -6.29 -1.01
N GLY A 27 -34.52 -5.42 -0.60
CA GLY A 27 -35.65 -5.00 -1.44
C GLY A 27 -36.75 -6.05 -1.65
N TRP A 28 -36.77 -7.16 -0.90
CA TRP A 28 -37.79 -8.22 -1.08
C TRP A 28 -39.19 -7.71 -0.70
N PRO A 29 -40.16 -7.67 -1.64
CA PRO A 29 -41.47 -7.07 -1.39
C PRO A 29 -42.22 -7.70 -0.21
N LEU A 30 -42.13 -9.02 -0.05
CA LEU A 30 -42.81 -9.75 1.02
C LEU A 30 -42.17 -9.54 2.39
N ALA A 31 -40.84 -9.43 2.46
CA ALA A 31 -40.13 -9.16 3.71
C ALA A 31 -40.39 -7.72 4.19
N ILE A 32 -40.47 -6.78 3.24
CA ILE A 32 -40.87 -5.39 3.49
C ILE A 32 -42.32 -5.35 3.99
N GLU A 33 -43.22 -6.14 3.41
CA GLU A 33 -44.62 -6.22 3.84
C GLU A 33 -44.77 -6.81 5.26
N LEU A 34 -44.03 -7.88 5.59
CA LEU A 34 -44.00 -8.46 6.93
C LEU A 34 -43.44 -7.47 7.96
N THR A 35 -42.36 -6.79 7.62
CA THR A 35 -41.75 -5.76 8.48
C THR A 35 -42.67 -4.55 8.65
N ALA A 36 -43.38 -4.17 7.60
CA ALA A 36 -44.36 -3.07 7.65
C ALA A 36 -45.52 -3.36 8.62
N SER A 37 -45.82 -4.64 8.92
CA SER A 37 -46.80 -5.02 9.94
C SER A 37 -46.38 -4.67 11.38
N TRP A 38 -45.07 -4.47 11.63
CA TRP A 38 -44.56 -4.14 12.95
C TRP A 38 -44.65 -2.66 13.29
N VAL A 39 -44.86 -1.80 12.29
CA VAL A 39 -44.92 -0.34 12.42
C VAL A 39 -46.09 0.12 13.31
N GLU A 40 -47.10 -0.73 13.50
CA GLU A 40 -48.19 -0.47 14.47
C GLU A 40 -47.74 -0.61 15.94
N ARG A 41 -46.64 -1.32 16.21
CA ARG A 41 -46.25 -1.74 17.57
C ARG A 41 -44.84 -1.31 17.98
N LEU A 42 -43.97 -1.03 17.02
CA LEU A 42 -42.57 -0.69 17.26
C LEU A 42 -42.14 0.55 16.48
N PRO A 43 -41.27 1.41 17.04
CA PRO A 43 -40.60 2.47 16.30
C PRO A 43 -39.75 1.89 15.17
N VAL A 44 -39.68 2.60 14.03
CA VAL A 44 -38.93 2.14 12.84
C VAL A 44 -37.44 1.91 13.13
N ALA A 45 -36.84 2.71 14.00
CA ALA A 45 -35.45 2.53 14.44
C ALA A 45 -35.25 1.18 15.15
N GLU A 46 -36.17 0.80 16.05
CA GLU A 46 -36.11 -0.47 16.79
C GLU A 46 -36.37 -1.68 15.87
N ILE A 47 -37.27 -1.52 14.88
CA ILE A 47 -37.49 -2.53 13.84
C ILE A 47 -36.21 -2.78 13.05
N ALA A 48 -35.55 -1.70 12.64
CA ALA A 48 -34.31 -1.76 11.87
C ALA A 48 -33.17 -2.42 12.67
N ASP A 49 -33.06 -2.13 13.97
CA ASP A 49 -32.10 -2.78 14.87
C ASP A 49 -32.39 -4.26 15.07
N ARG A 50 -33.65 -4.66 15.25
CA ARG A 50 -34.05 -6.07 15.38
C ARG A 50 -33.72 -6.90 14.15
N ILE A 51 -34.01 -6.39 12.96
CA ILE A 51 -33.73 -7.11 11.70
C ILE A 51 -32.22 -7.22 11.47
N ALA A 52 -31.47 -6.18 11.83
CA ALA A 52 -30.01 -6.19 11.73
C ALA A 52 -29.36 -7.14 12.73
N ALA A 53 -29.89 -7.23 13.96
CA ALA A 53 -29.35 -8.09 15.02
C ALA A 53 -29.63 -9.58 14.78
N ASN A 54 -30.80 -9.92 14.20
CA ASN A 54 -31.12 -11.30 13.85
C ASN A 54 -32.24 -11.34 12.80
N THR A 55 -31.96 -11.75 11.56
CA THR A 55 -33.00 -11.89 10.52
C THR A 55 -34.02 -13.00 10.84
N THR A 56 -33.69 -13.92 11.75
CA THR A 56 -34.68 -14.87 12.30
C THR A 56 -35.57 -14.26 13.39
N ALA A 57 -35.33 -13.02 13.84
CA ALA A 57 -36.25 -12.28 14.71
C ALA A 57 -37.61 -12.00 14.04
N LEU A 58 -37.67 -12.04 12.70
CA LEU A 58 -38.94 -12.11 11.97
C LEU A 58 -39.79 -13.32 12.40
N ASN A 59 -39.15 -14.41 12.85
CA ASN A 59 -39.81 -15.63 13.33
C ASN A 59 -40.08 -15.65 14.85
N ALA A 60 -39.44 -14.79 15.66
CA ALA A 60 -39.31 -15.00 17.12
C ALA A 60 -40.21 -14.14 18.03
N SER A 61 -41.29 -13.53 17.52
CA SER A 61 -42.28 -12.88 18.40
C SER A 61 -43.68 -12.91 17.78
N MET A 62 -44.44 -13.98 18.06
CA MET A 62 -45.88 -13.99 18.36
C MET A 62 -46.40 -15.45 18.45
N PRO A 63 -46.97 -15.89 19.59
CA PRO A 63 -47.60 -17.21 19.73
C PRO A 63 -48.84 -17.42 18.83
N ASP A 64 -49.41 -16.33 18.30
CA ASP A 64 -50.57 -16.32 17.40
C ASP A 64 -50.22 -15.75 16.01
N LEU A 65 -49.35 -16.45 15.28
CA LEU A 65 -49.02 -16.10 13.90
C LEU A 65 -49.88 -16.94 12.92
N PRO A 66 -50.75 -16.32 12.10
CA PRO A 66 -51.52 -17.05 11.10
C PRO A 66 -50.65 -17.45 9.90
N ILE A 67 -50.44 -18.76 9.69
CA ILE A 67 -50.02 -19.55 8.49
C ILE A 67 -48.89 -19.02 7.55
N ARG A 68 -48.50 -17.74 7.59
CA ARG A 68 -47.65 -17.10 6.59
C ARG A 68 -46.15 -17.21 6.88
N HIS A 69 -45.72 -17.53 8.11
CA HIS A 69 -44.32 -17.95 8.34
C HIS A 69 -44.07 -19.40 7.92
N ARG A 70 -45.12 -20.24 7.82
CA ARG A 70 -45.05 -21.46 7.01
C ARG A 70 -44.83 -21.13 5.54
N SER A 71 -45.14 -19.93 5.01
CA SER A 71 -45.13 -19.74 3.55
C SER A 71 -43.74 -19.63 2.95
N MET A 72 -42.75 -18.93 3.54
CA MET A 72 -41.42 -18.85 2.92
C MET A 72 -40.65 -20.17 3.03
N GLU A 73 -40.61 -20.77 4.23
CA GLU A 73 -40.02 -22.09 4.41
C GLU A 73 -40.80 -23.17 3.66
N ALA A 74 -42.13 -23.12 3.56
CA ALA A 74 -42.89 -24.09 2.74
C ALA A 74 -42.77 -23.83 1.24
N VAL A 75 -42.56 -22.59 0.79
CA VAL A 75 -42.27 -22.28 -0.62
C VAL A 75 -40.88 -22.78 -0.98
N LEU A 76 -39.89 -22.57 -0.12
CA LEU A 76 -38.55 -23.12 -0.29
C LEU A 76 -38.55 -24.64 -0.16
N ALA A 77 -39.28 -25.22 0.80
CA ALA A 77 -39.44 -26.66 0.94
C ALA A 77 -40.14 -27.25 -0.28
N GLY A 78 -41.24 -26.65 -0.76
CA GLY A 78 -41.91 -27.08 -1.98
C GLY A 78 -41.00 -27.00 -3.22
N SER A 79 -40.18 -25.96 -3.32
CA SER A 79 -39.19 -25.83 -4.40
C SER A 79 -38.05 -26.86 -4.28
N TYR A 80 -37.66 -27.19 -3.05
CA TYR A 80 -36.63 -28.17 -2.70
C TYR A 80 -37.08 -29.62 -2.92
N ASP A 81 -38.32 -29.95 -2.55
CA ASP A 81 -38.92 -31.28 -2.69
C ASP A 81 -39.11 -31.66 -4.17
N LEU A 82 -39.16 -30.67 -5.07
CA LEU A 82 -39.19 -30.87 -6.53
C LEU A 82 -37.81 -31.14 -7.15
N LEU A 83 -36.73 -31.06 -6.37
CA LEU A 83 -35.37 -31.38 -6.81
C LEU A 83 -35.11 -32.87 -6.71
N THR A 84 -34.25 -33.40 -7.58
CA THR A 84 -33.74 -34.77 -7.42
C THR A 84 -32.87 -34.87 -6.16
N PRO A 85 -32.68 -36.07 -5.58
CA PRO A 85 -31.78 -36.23 -4.42
C PRO A 85 -30.36 -35.69 -4.67
N ALA A 86 -29.85 -35.83 -5.90
CA ALA A 86 -28.58 -35.26 -6.31
C ALA A 86 -28.60 -33.71 -6.27
N GLN A 87 -29.61 -33.08 -6.84
CA GLN A 87 -29.76 -31.61 -6.85
C GLN A 87 -30.00 -31.03 -5.45
N GLN A 88 -30.74 -31.75 -4.60
CA GLN A 88 -30.93 -31.42 -3.19
C GLN A 88 -29.58 -31.40 -2.46
N ARG A 89 -28.74 -32.43 -2.68
CA ARG A 89 -27.39 -32.51 -2.12
C ARG A 89 -26.51 -31.37 -2.61
N VAL A 90 -26.54 -31.05 -3.91
CA VAL A 90 -25.77 -29.92 -4.48
C VAL A 90 -26.19 -28.61 -3.83
N LEU A 91 -27.49 -28.31 -3.73
CA LEU A 91 -27.98 -27.09 -3.11
C LEU A 91 -27.63 -27.02 -1.61
N ALA A 92 -27.76 -28.15 -0.90
CA ALA A 92 -27.37 -28.26 0.51
C ALA A 92 -25.88 -27.96 0.70
N ARG A 93 -24.99 -28.54 -0.10
CA ARG A 93 -23.54 -28.30 -0.01
C ARG A 93 -23.17 -26.88 -0.44
N PHE A 94 -23.91 -26.29 -1.40
CA PHE A 94 -23.71 -24.91 -1.84
C PHE A 94 -23.82 -23.93 -0.66
N SER A 95 -24.58 -24.27 0.38
CA SER A 95 -24.77 -23.41 1.55
C SER A 95 -23.51 -23.08 2.36
N ILE A 96 -22.44 -23.87 2.20
CA ILE A 96 -21.13 -23.63 2.86
C ILE A 96 -20.40 -22.46 2.19
N LEU A 97 -20.56 -22.30 0.87
CA LEU A 97 -19.86 -21.29 0.10
C LEU A 97 -20.32 -19.89 0.50
N ARG A 98 -19.36 -18.97 0.64
CA ARG A 98 -19.60 -17.56 0.92
C ARG A 98 -19.20 -16.72 -0.28
N GLY A 99 -20.13 -15.88 -0.74
CA GLY A 99 -19.90 -15.06 -1.93
C GLY A 99 -20.00 -15.82 -3.26
N GLY A 100 -20.48 -17.08 -3.25
CA GLY A 100 -20.66 -17.90 -4.46
C GLY A 100 -19.45 -18.74 -4.83
N CYS A 101 -19.41 -19.25 -6.06
CA CYS A 101 -18.31 -20.05 -6.61
C CYS A 101 -18.29 -20.04 -8.14
N THR A 102 -17.14 -20.42 -8.71
CA THR A 102 -17.01 -20.75 -10.14
C THR A 102 -17.53 -22.17 -10.44
N ALA A 103 -17.59 -22.55 -11.71
CA ALA A 103 -18.01 -23.90 -12.09
C ALA A 103 -17.00 -24.97 -11.61
N GLU A 104 -15.71 -24.66 -11.68
CA GLU A 104 -14.60 -25.52 -11.26
C GLU A 104 -14.63 -25.76 -9.74
N ALA A 105 -14.91 -24.70 -8.98
CA ALA A 105 -15.10 -24.79 -7.53
C ALA A 105 -16.36 -25.59 -7.18
N ALA A 106 -17.45 -25.43 -7.93
CA ALA A 106 -18.66 -26.22 -7.72
C ALA A 106 -18.45 -27.71 -8.00
N GLU A 107 -17.71 -28.06 -9.05
CA GLU A 107 -17.35 -29.44 -9.35
C GLU A 107 -16.52 -30.06 -8.22
N SER A 108 -15.50 -29.34 -7.75
CA SER A 108 -14.57 -29.84 -6.73
C SER A 108 -15.20 -29.91 -5.33
N VAL A 109 -15.91 -28.86 -4.91
CA VAL A 109 -16.44 -28.73 -3.54
C VAL A 109 -17.79 -29.40 -3.38
N LEU A 110 -18.67 -29.23 -4.37
CA LEU A 110 -20.07 -29.68 -4.28
C LEU A 110 -20.28 -31.07 -4.90
N LEU A 111 -19.34 -31.54 -5.73
CA LEU A 111 -19.49 -32.69 -6.63
C LEU A 111 -20.66 -32.47 -7.60
N ALA A 112 -20.78 -31.24 -8.11
CA ALA A 112 -21.87 -30.82 -8.98
C ALA A 112 -21.38 -30.60 -10.41
N GLY A 113 -22.09 -31.15 -11.39
CA GLY A 113 -21.84 -30.83 -12.79
C GLY A 113 -22.45 -29.48 -13.18
N LEU A 114 -22.03 -28.92 -14.32
CA LEU A 114 -22.60 -27.67 -14.85
C LEU A 114 -24.12 -27.77 -15.07
N GLU A 115 -24.62 -28.94 -15.45
CA GLU A 115 -26.05 -29.19 -15.65
C GLU A 115 -26.87 -28.99 -14.35
N ASP A 116 -26.36 -29.45 -13.22
CA ASP A 116 -27.01 -29.28 -11.91
C ASP A 116 -27.13 -27.79 -11.55
N LEU A 117 -26.05 -27.03 -11.76
CA LEU A 117 -26.01 -25.59 -11.49
C LEU A 117 -26.98 -24.82 -12.40
N VAL A 118 -27.08 -25.21 -13.67
CA VAL A 118 -28.02 -24.61 -14.63
C VAL A 118 -29.47 -24.91 -14.22
N VAL A 119 -29.78 -26.13 -13.76
CA VAL A 119 -31.12 -26.47 -13.27
C VAL A 119 -31.49 -25.64 -12.04
N LEU A 120 -30.58 -25.54 -11.07
CA LEU A 120 -30.81 -24.73 -9.87
C LEU A 120 -30.96 -23.24 -10.18
N THR A 121 -30.24 -22.74 -11.20
CA THR A 121 -30.38 -21.36 -11.69
C THR A 121 -31.72 -21.13 -12.38
N ARG A 122 -32.16 -22.06 -13.24
CA ARG A 122 -33.48 -21.99 -13.91
C ARG A 122 -34.64 -22.00 -12.91
N ARG A 123 -34.45 -22.68 -11.78
CA ARG A 123 -35.40 -22.71 -10.66
C ARG A 123 -35.25 -21.52 -9.70
N THR A 124 -34.41 -20.53 -10.02
CA THR A 124 -34.16 -19.31 -9.22
C THR A 124 -33.62 -19.58 -7.80
N LEU A 125 -33.08 -20.78 -7.57
CA LEU A 125 -32.44 -21.15 -6.30
C LEU A 125 -30.98 -20.68 -6.25
N LEU A 126 -30.35 -20.59 -7.42
CA LEU A 126 -29.07 -19.94 -7.64
C LEU A 126 -29.23 -18.77 -8.62
N GLN A 127 -28.28 -17.85 -8.56
CA GLN A 127 -28.13 -16.75 -9.51
C GLN A 127 -26.79 -16.89 -10.22
N LYS A 128 -26.75 -16.62 -11.52
CA LYS A 128 -25.51 -16.59 -12.29
C LYS A 128 -25.20 -15.15 -12.71
N GLN A 129 -24.05 -14.63 -12.30
CA GLN A 129 -23.57 -13.29 -12.68
C GLN A 129 -22.08 -13.36 -13.00
N ASN A 130 -21.68 -12.82 -14.15
CA ASN A 130 -20.27 -12.81 -14.61
C ASN A 130 -19.58 -14.18 -14.53
N GLY A 131 -20.27 -15.25 -14.91
CA GLY A 131 -19.75 -16.63 -14.86
C GLY A 131 -19.79 -17.29 -13.47
N ARG A 132 -20.08 -16.54 -12.40
CA ARG A 132 -20.14 -17.02 -11.02
C ARG A 132 -21.56 -17.42 -10.62
N PHE A 133 -21.69 -18.51 -9.88
CA PHE A 133 -22.94 -18.92 -9.24
C PHE A 133 -22.99 -18.39 -7.81
N ALA A 134 -24.13 -17.85 -7.40
CA ALA A 134 -24.37 -17.35 -6.07
C ALA A 134 -25.71 -17.84 -5.54
N ILE A 135 -25.80 -18.03 -4.23
CA ILE A 135 -27.03 -18.39 -3.53
C ILE A 135 -27.50 -17.20 -2.71
N HIS A 136 -28.81 -16.96 -2.69
CA HIS A 136 -29.38 -15.93 -1.84
C HIS A 136 -29.27 -16.35 -0.37
N GLU A 137 -28.95 -15.41 0.54
CA GLU A 137 -28.67 -15.74 1.96
C GLU A 137 -29.80 -16.51 2.65
N LEU A 138 -31.08 -16.18 2.36
CA LEU A 138 -32.22 -16.93 2.92
C LEU A 138 -32.27 -18.39 2.43
N ILE A 139 -32.00 -18.62 1.14
CA ILE A 139 -31.96 -19.97 0.55
C ILE A 139 -30.74 -20.72 1.11
N ARG A 140 -29.63 -20.01 1.32
CA ARG A 140 -28.40 -20.54 1.92
C ARG A 140 -28.66 -21.04 3.34
N GLN A 141 -29.34 -20.24 4.18
CA GLN A 141 -29.69 -20.63 5.55
C GLN A 141 -30.61 -21.85 5.56
N PHE A 142 -31.64 -21.88 4.72
CA PHE A 142 -32.51 -23.05 4.55
C PHE A 142 -31.71 -24.29 4.12
N ALA A 143 -30.89 -24.17 3.09
CA ALA A 143 -30.06 -25.25 2.56
C ALA A 143 -29.03 -25.76 3.59
N LEU A 144 -28.50 -24.87 4.45
CA LEU A 144 -27.59 -25.24 5.54
C LEU A 144 -28.29 -26.14 6.57
N THR A 145 -29.53 -25.84 6.95
CA THR A 145 -30.29 -26.73 7.85
C THR A 145 -30.50 -28.11 7.24
N LYS A 146 -30.66 -28.20 5.91
CA LYS A 146 -30.76 -29.49 5.21
C LYS A 146 -29.44 -30.24 5.19
N LEU A 147 -28.33 -29.52 5.04
CA LEU A 147 -26.98 -30.08 5.11
C LEU A 147 -26.63 -30.60 6.52
N GLU A 148 -27.12 -29.95 7.57
CA GLU A 148 -26.92 -30.43 8.94
C GLU A 148 -27.68 -31.73 9.21
N ASN A 149 -28.91 -31.81 8.69
CA ASN A 149 -29.78 -32.98 8.88
C ASN A 149 -29.35 -34.20 8.06
N ASN A 150 -28.64 -34.02 6.93
CA ASN A 150 -28.19 -35.13 6.08
C ASN A 150 -26.82 -35.70 6.49
N GLY A 151 -26.16 -35.11 7.50
CA GLY A 151 -24.87 -35.59 8.03
C GLY A 151 -23.66 -35.32 7.14
N GLU A 152 -23.79 -34.58 6.04
CA GLU A 152 -22.69 -34.34 5.11
C GLU A 152 -21.86 -33.07 5.40
N LYS A 153 -22.31 -32.24 6.34
CA LYS A 153 -21.70 -30.95 6.67
C LYS A 153 -20.17 -31.02 6.81
N ILE A 154 -19.66 -31.93 7.64
CA ILE A 154 -18.22 -32.09 7.89
C ILE A 154 -17.45 -32.39 6.60
N SER A 155 -17.97 -33.32 5.78
CA SER A 155 -17.33 -33.70 4.51
C SER A 155 -17.31 -32.55 3.50
N ALA A 156 -18.36 -31.74 3.49
CA ALA A 156 -18.49 -30.62 2.58
C ALA A 156 -17.66 -29.41 3.04
N GLU A 157 -17.57 -29.14 4.35
CA GLU A 157 -16.68 -28.11 4.91
C GLU A 157 -15.20 -28.46 4.69
N ARG A 158 -14.83 -29.74 4.84
CA ARG A 158 -13.47 -30.20 4.51
C ARG A 158 -13.13 -29.98 3.04
N ALA A 159 -14.02 -30.40 2.13
CA ALA A 159 -13.80 -30.23 0.68
C ALA A 159 -13.70 -28.75 0.28
N HIS A 160 -14.51 -27.89 0.93
CA HIS A 160 -14.43 -26.44 0.77
C HIS A 160 -13.07 -25.90 1.21
N ALA A 161 -12.63 -26.24 2.42
CA ALA A 161 -11.37 -25.74 2.95
C ALA A 161 -10.17 -26.22 2.14
N GLU A 162 -10.15 -27.51 1.76
CA GLU A 162 -9.12 -28.11 0.92
C GLU A 162 -9.01 -27.38 -0.43
N TYR A 163 -10.14 -27.16 -1.11
CA TYR A 163 -10.14 -26.48 -2.41
C TYR A 163 -9.60 -25.05 -2.33
N TYR A 164 -10.09 -24.23 -1.41
CA TYR A 164 -9.71 -22.81 -1.37
C TYR A 164 -8.29 -22.58 -0.82
N LEU A 165 -7.82 -23.42 0.11
CA LEU A 165 -6.42 -23.37 0.53
C LEU A 165 -5.50 -23.88 -0.58
N GLN A 166 -5.89 -24.92 -1.32
CA GLN A 166 -5.10 -25.36 -2.47
C GLN A 166 -5.09 -24.34 -3.61
N LEU A 167 -6.19 -23.60 -3.80
CA LEU A 167 -6.26 -22.52 -4.79
C LEU A 167 -5.20 -21.45 -4.51
N ILE A 168 -5.09 -20.97 -3.27
CA ILE A 168 -4.09 -19.94 -2.94
C ILE A 168 -2.66 -20.47 -3.03
N VAL A 169 -2.42 -21.73 -2.67
CA VAL A 169 -1.13 -22.41 -2.87
C VAL A 169 -0.79 -22.49 -4.37
N SER A 170 -1.75 -22.85 -5.22
CA SER A 170 -1.52 -22.96 -6.67
C SER A 170 -1.17 -21.62 -7.33
N LEU A 171 -1.65 -20.51 -6.76
CA LEU A 171 -1.44 -19.15 -7.25
C LEU A 171 -0.26 -18.44 -6.56
N GLU A 172 0.41 -19.07 -5.60
CA GLU A 172 1.51 -18.47 -4.85
C GLU A 172 2.66 -18.01 -5.76
N SER A 173 3.02 -18.84 -6.74
CA SER A 173 4.09 -18.54 -7.70
C SER A 173 3.79 -17.31 -8.56
N ASP A 174 2.53 -17.11 -8.96
CA ASP A 174 2.11 -15.92 -9.71
C ASP A 174 2.05 -14.68 -8.81
N LEU A 175 1.66 -14.82 -7.54
CA LEU A 175 1.66 -13.73 -6.54
C LEU A 175 3.07 -13.20 -6.23
N HIS A 176 4.08 -14.06 -6.33
CA HIS A 176 5.51 -13.74 -6.16
C HIS A 176 6.25 -13.69 -7.51
N GLY A 177 5.52 -13.65 -8.62
CA GLY A 177 6.08 -13.84 -9.95
C GLY A 177 5.68 -12.73 -10.93
N PRO A 178 5.64 -13.06 -12.23
CA PRO A 178 5.41 -12.09 -13.29
C PRO A 178 3.94 -11.70 -13.49
N HIS A 179 2.99 -12.41 -12.88
CA HIS A 179 1.55 -12.21 -13.15
C HIS A 179 0.69 -11.98 -11.89
N PRO A 180 1.09 -11.09 -10.96
CA PRO A 180 0.42 -10.95 -9.67
C PRO A 180 -1.02 -10.43 -9.80
N LEU A 181 -1.32 -9.54 -10.76
CA LEU A 181 -2.68 -9.02 -10.95
C LEU A 181 -3.67 -10.09 -11.42
N SER A 182 -3.23 -11.06 -12.22
CA SER A 182 -4.06 -12.19 -12.63
C SER A 182 -4.44 -13.06 -11.43
N ALA A 183 -3.45 -13.42 -10.60
CA ALA A 183 -3.68 -14.17 -9.37
C ALA A 183 -4.58 -13.41 -8.38
N ILE A 184 -4.37 -12.10 -8.20
CA ILE A 184 -5.23 -11.24 -7.39
C ILE A 184 -6.66 -11.21 -7.94
N GLY A 185 -6.83 -11.12 -9.27
CA GLY A 185 -8.12 -11.13 -9.94
C GLY A 185 -8.91 -12.42 -9.68
N GLN A 186 -8.21 -13.56 -9.58
CA GLN A 186 -8.80 -14.85 -9.24
C GLN A 186 -9.12 -14.98 -7.73
N LEU A 187 -8.25 -14.49 -6.85
CA LEU A 187 -8.41 -14.62 -5.39
C LEU A 187 -9.36 -13.60 -4.78
N ARG A 188 -9.47 -12.39 -5.34
CA ARG A 188 -10.29 -11.31 -4.77
C ARG A 188 -11.78 -11.67 -4.63
N PRO A 189 -12.43 -12.32 -5.62
CA PRO A 189 -13.80 -12.83 -5.47
C PRO A 189 -13.94 -13.92 -4.40
N GLU A 190 -12.85 -14.64 -4.11
CA GLU A 190 -12.82 -15.75 -3.15
C GLU A 190 -12.45 -15.36 -1.73
N ARG A 191 -12.28 -14.06 -1.45
CA ARG A 191 -11.85 -13.56 -0.13
C ARG A 191 -12.61 -14.17 1.05
N GLU A 192 -13.94 -14.20 0.97
CA GLU A 192 -14.77 -14.74 2.06
C GLU A 192 -14.66 -16.27 2.15
N ASN A 193 -14.52 -16.96 1.01
CA ASN A 193 -14.27 -18.40 0.98
C ASN A 193 -12.90 -18.76 1.57
N LEU A 194 -11.85 -18.00 1.25
CA LEU A 194 -10.50 -18.14 1.81
C LEU A 194 -10.51 -17.92 3.32
N TYR A 195 -11.21 -16.87 3.80
CA TYR A 195 -11.37 -16.61 5.22
C TYR A 195 -12.02 -17.79 5.97
N GLN A 196 -13.12 -18.33 5.43
CA GLN A 196 -13.80 -19.48 6.05
C GLN A 196 -12.96 -20.75 5.98
N ALA A 197 -12.29 -21.00 4.85
CA ALA A 197 -11.40 -22.15 4.66
C ALA A 197 -10.24 -22.15 5.67
N TRP A 198 -9.59 -20.98 5.84
CA TRP A 198 -8.54 -20.78 6.84
C TRP A 198 -9.05 -21.05 8.25
N ARG A 199 -10.19 -20.44 8.63
CA ARG A 199 -10.78 -20.65 9.95
C ARG A 199 -11.11 -22.12 10.22
N TRP A 200 -11.70 -22.80 9.25
CA TRP A 200 -12.00 -24.22 9.37
C TRP A 200 -10.74 -25.05 9.56
N ALA A 201 -9.67 -24.76 8.82
CA ALA A 201 -8.39 -25.45 8.97
C ALA A 201 -7.74 -25.20 10.35
N VAL A 202 -7.87 -24.00 10.91
CA VAL A 202 -7.45 -23.69 12.29
C VAL A 202 -8.26 -24.50 13.31
N GLU A 203 -9.59 -24.48 13.20
CA GLU A 203 -10.50 -25.17 14.13
C GLU A 203 -10.32 -26.71 14.08
N ASN A 204 -9.89 -27.25 12.94
CA ASN A 204 -9.64 -28.69 12.72
C ASN A 204 -8.15 -29.07 12.76
N LEU A 205 -7.26 -28.17 13.18
CA LEU A 205 -5.82 -28.41 13.39
C LEU A 205 -5.07 -28.91 12.13
N HIS A 206 -5.48 -28.47 10.94
CA HIS A 206 -4.84 -28.79 9.66
C HIS A 206 -3.61 -27.88 9.40
N TYR A 207 -2.58 -28.01 10.26
CA TYR A 207 -1.38 -27.15 10.20
C TYR A 207 -0.61 -27.27 8.90
N ASP A 208 -0.57 -28.44 8.26
CA ASP A 208 0.11 -28.62 6.96
C ASP A 208 -0.52 -27.74 5.88
N TRP A 209 -1.85 -27.64 5.86
CA TRP A 209 -2.58 -26.79 4.90
C TRP A 209 -2.37 -25.30 5.19
N LEU A 210 -2.39 -24.93 6.47
CA LEU A 210 -2.14 -23.55 6.89
C LEU A 210 -0.71 -23.12 6.56
N THR A 211 0.28 -23.99 6.79
CA THR A 211 1.69 -23.73 6.49
C THR A 211 1.90 -23.52 5.00
N ALA A 212 1.29 -24.37 4.16
CA ALA A 212 1.36 -24.22 2.70
C ALA A 212 0.66 -22.93 2.22
N ALA A 213 -0.49 -22.58 2.78
CA ALA A 213 -1.29 -21.44 2.31
C ALA A 213 -0.80 -20.07 2.84
N LEU A 214 -0.07 -20.03 3.95
CA LEU A 214 0.30 -18.78 4.64
C LEU A 214 1.12 -17.80 3.76
N PRO A 215 2.14 -18.22 2.98
CA PRO A 215 2.89 -17.30 2.12
C PRO A 215 2.00 -16.61 1.09
N GLY A 216 1.19 -17.39 0.37
CA GLY A 216 0.23 -16.86 -0.61
C GLY A 216 -0.82 -15.95 0.03
N LEU A 217 -1.34 -16.31 1.21
CA LEU A 217 -2.32 -15.51 1.94
C LEU A 217 -1.76 -14.16 2.39
N THR A 218 -0.58 -14.16 3.00
CA THR A 218 0.11 -12.95 3.44
C THR A 218 0.43 -12.04 2.26
N ARG A 219 0.93 -12.62 1.16
CA ARG A 219 1.20 -11.88 -0.08
C ARG A 219 -0.06 -11.27 -0.66
N PHE A 220 -1.17 -12.02 -0.73
CA PHE A 220 -2.45 -11.51 -1.20
C PHE A 220 -2.94 -10.31 -0.38
N TYR A 221 -2.91 -10.38 0.95
CA TYR A 221 -3.31 -9.25 1.80
C TYR A 221 -2.39 -8.04 1.61
N ASN A 222 -1.09 -8.26 1.47
CA ASN A 222 -0.10 -7.21 1.23
C ASN A 222 -0.30 -6.47 -0.09
N LEU A 223 -0.59 -7.20 -1.18
CA LEU A 223 -0.75 -6.65 -2.52
C LEU A 223 -2.11 -5.98 -2.74
N THR A 224 -3.15 -6.46 -2.06
CA THR A 224 -4.51 -5.91 -2.21
C THR A 224 -4.83 -4.73 -1.31
N GLY A 225 -3.91 -4.38 -0.40
CA GLY A 225 -4.13 -3.34 0.61
C GLY A 225 -5.09 -3.73 1.74
N LEU A 226 -5.53 -4.99 1.78
CA LEU A 226 -6.44 -5.54 2.80
C LEU A 226 -5.72 -5.86 4.12
N LEU A 227 -4.78 -5.01 4.52
CA LEU A 227 -3.84 -5.23 5.62
C LEU A 227 -4.54 -5.45 6.96
N ARG A 228 -5.59 -4.68 7.27
CA ARG A 228 -6.36 -4.81 8.51
C ARG A 228 -7.13 -6.13 8.59
N GLU A 229 -7.61 -6.62 7.46
CA GLU A 229 -8.34 -7.89 7.40
C GLU A 229 -7.38 -9.06 7.63
N GLY A 230 -6.24 -9.04 6.94
CA GLY A 230 -5.16 -10.01 7.14
C GLY A 230 -4.64 -10.01 8.57
N GLU A 231 -4.36 -8.84 9.14
CA GLU A 231 -3.89 -8.70 10.53
C GLU A 231 -4.90 -9.30 11.52
N ALA A 232 -6.19 -9.00 11.35
CA ALA A 232 -7.23 -9.53 12.23
C ALA A 232 -7.38 -11.07 12.12
N LEU A 233 -7.18 -11.64 10.93
CA LEU A 233 -7.20 -13.09 10.71
C LEU A 233 -5.98 -13.76 11.36
N LEU A 234 -4.77 -13.25 11.13
CA LEU A 234 -3.55 -13.83 11.67
C LEU A 234 -3.48 -13.69 13.20
N ARG A 235 -3.90 -12.54 13.76
CA ARG A 235 -4.01 -12.34 15.21
C ARG A 235 -4.93 -13.37 15.87
N LYS A 236 -6.12 -13.60 15.29
CA LYS A 236 -7.06 -14.62 15.81
C LYS A 236 -6.46 -16.02 15.74
N THR A 237 -5.75 -16.32 14.67
CA THR A 237 -5.09 -17.62 14.47
C THR A 237 -3.99 -17.84 15.52
N ARG A 238 -3.18 -16.80 15.78
CA ARG A 238 -2.08 -16.85 16.76
C ARG A 238 -2.58 -17.15 18.18
N ASN A 239 -3.73 -16.57 18.55
CA ASN A 239 -4.34 -16.84 19.85
C ASN A 239 -4.89 -18.27 19.99
N ALA A 240 -5.11 -18.98 18.88
CA ALA A 240 -5.71 -20.32 18.85
C ALA A 240 -4.68 -21.44 18.66
N VAL A 241 -3.45 -21.13 18.26
CA VAL A 241 -2.46 -22.13 17.83
C VAL A 241 -1.18 -22.03 18.63
N THR A 242 -0.64 -23.17 19.05
CA THR A 242 0.64 -23.28 19.78
C THR A 242 1.63 -24.25 19.12
N GLN A 243 1.28 -24.85 17.98
CA GLN A 243 2.08 -25.88 17.30
C GLN A 243 3.32 -25.29 16.62
N LEU A 244 4.50 -25.80 17.01
CA LEU A 244 5.76 -25.49 16.33
C LEU A 244 5.95 -26.38 15.07
N PRO A 245 6.58 -25.86 13.99
CA PRO A 245 7.15 -24.51 13.84
C PRO A 245 6.15 -23.44 13.36
N PHE A 246 4.93 -23.82 12.95
CA PHE A 246 3.95 -22.92 12.32
C PHE A 246 3.68 -21.62 13.09
N VAL A 247 3.76 -21.63 14.43
CA VAL A 247 3.65 -20.41 15.25
C VAL A 247 4.67 -19.34 14.85
N TYR A 248 5.90 -19.71 14.47
CA TYR A 248 6.92 -18.75 14.05
C TYR A 248 6.59 -18.16 12.66
N ASP A 249 6.19 -18.99 11.70
CA ASP A 249 5.78 -18.52 10.37
C ASP A 249 4.60 -17.53 10.49
N LEU A 250 3.63 -17.87 11.35
CA LEU A 250 2.48 -17.02 11.63
C LEU A 250 2.88 -15.71 12.32
N LEU A 251 3.82 -15.76 13.26
CA LEU A 251 4.34 -14.58 13.95
C LEU A 251 5.00 -13.64 12.93
N PHE A 252 5.90 -14.13 12.07
CA PHE A 252 6.55 -13.28 11.07
C PHE A 252 5.55 -12.67 10.08
N ALA A 253 4.61 -13.46 9.57
CA ALA A 253 3.55 -12.95 8.71
C ALA A 253 2.70 -11.85 9.39
N HIS A 254 2.37 -12.03 10.67
CA HIS A 254 1.61 -11.06 11.44
C HIS A 254 2.42 -9.78 11.76
N THR A 255 3.68 -9.94 12.17
CA THR A 255 4.62 -8.85 12.42
C THR A 255 4.83 -8.00 11.16
N HIS A 256 4.94 -8.63 9.98
CA HIS A 256 5.02 -7.91 8.71
C HIS A 256 3.78 -7.02 8.48
N LEU A 257 2.58 -7.54 8.75
CA LEU A 257 1.34 -6.76 8.64
C LEU A 257 1.28 -5.61 9.66
N TYR A 258 1.80 -5.81 10.88
CA TYR A 258 1.91 -4.71 11.84
C TYR A 258 2.81 -3.59 11.34
N MET A 259 3.98 -3.92 10.80
CA MET A 259 4.88 -2.92 10.21
C MET A 259 4.21 -2.18 9.05
N ARG A 260 3.51 -2.90 8.16
CA ARG A 260 2.77 -2.30 7.04
C ARG A 260 1.62 -1.38 7.48
N LEU A 261 1.05 -1.63 8.66
CA LEU A 261 0.02 -0.79 9.27
C LEU A 261 0.59 0.38 10.10
N GLY A 262 1.91 0.48 10.24
CA GLY A 262 2.57 1.48 11.08
C GLY A 262 2.60 1.15 12.58
N ASN A 263 2.21 -0.06 12.98
CA ASN A 263 2.17 -0.50 14.37
C ASN A 263 3.52 -1.08 14.82
N TYR A 264 4.57 -0.25 14.79
CA TYR A 264 5.95 -0.69 15.03
C TYR A 264 6.20 -1.21 16.45
N GLU A 265 5.52 -0.64 17.47
CA GLU A 265 5.61 -1.11 18.86
C GLU A 265 5.03 -2.51 19.03
N ALA A 266 3.90 -2.79 18.38
CA ALA A 266 3.30 -4.12 18.39
C ALA A 266 4.19 -5.14 17.67
N ALA A 267 4.74 -4.77 16.51
CA ALA A 267 5.71 -5.60 15.78
C ALA A 267 6.95 -5.92 16.64
N ARG A 268 7.50 -4.92 17.35
CA ARG A 268 8.61 -5.12 18.29
C ARG A 268 8.24 -6.11 19.38
N THR A 269 7.12 -5.88 20.06
CA THR A 269 6.65 -6.72 21.16
C THR A 269 6.51 -8.19 20.71
N GLU A 270 6.05 -8.42 19.48
CA GLU A 270 5.98 -9.77 18.93
C GLU A 270 7.34 -10.41 18.72
N LEU A 271 8.28 -9.70 18.09
CA LEU A 271 9.63 -10.21 17.85
C LEU A 271 10.37 -10.50 19.17
N GLU A 272 10.14 -9.73 20.22
CA GLU A 272 10.70 -9.96 21.56
C GLU A 272 10.19 -11.26 22.22
N THR A 273 9.07 -11.83 21.75
CA THR A 273 8.58 -13.13 22.25
C THR A 273 9.32 -14.33 21.64
N LEU A 274 10.13 -14.13 20.60
CA LEU A 274 10.93 -15.19 20.01
C LEU A 274 11.96 -15.72 21.02
N PRO A 275 12.28 -17.02 21.00
CA PRO A 275 13.44 -17.51 21.72
C PRO A 275 14.73 -16.90 21.14
N SER A 276 15.87 -17.18 21.77
CA SER A 276 17.18 -16.79 21.24
C SER A 276 17.28 -17.15 19.75
N LEU A 277 17.69 -16.19 18.91
CA LEU A 277 17.73 -16.36 17.46
C LEU A 277 18.58 -17.58 17.06
N ASP A 278 19.70 -17.82 17.74
CA ASP A 278 20.57 -18.98 17.49
C ASP A 278 19.88 -20.34 17.67
N SER A 279 18.79 -20.39 18.45
CA SER A 279 18.00 -21.60 18.69
C SER A 279 16.93 -21.86 17.61
N LEU A 280 16.63 -20.87 16.76
CA LEU A 280 15.65 -21.01 15.70
C LEU A 280 16.23 -21.82 14.52
N PRO A 281 15.39 -22.51 13.72
CA PRO A 281 15.84 -23.10 12.46
C PRO A 281 16.35 -22.01 11.49
N PRO A 282 17.30 -22.30 10.59
CA PRO A 282 17.94 -21.28 9.73
C PRO A 282 16.99 -20.38 8.93
N ASN A 283 15.89 -20.92 8.38
CA ASN A 283 14.89 -20.09 7.68
C ASN A 283 14.18 -19.11 8.62
N HIS A 284 13.89 -19.52 9.86
CA HIS A 284 13.27 -18.66 10.87
C HIS A 284 14.27 -17.64 11.44
N GLN A 285 15.56 -18.00 11.53
CA GLN A 285 16.63 -17.04 11.84
C GLN A 285 16.67 -15.93 10.78
N LEU A 286 16.69 -16.33 9.51
CA LEU A 286 16.67 -15.39 8.39
C LEU A 286 15.46 -14.45 8.45
N GLN A 287 14.26 -15.00 8.68
CA GLN A 287 13.04 -14.20 8.82
C GLN A 287 13.12 -13.27 10.03
N ALA A 288 13.60 -13.73 11.18
CA ALA A 288 13.76 -12.89 12.37
C ALA A 288 14.70 -11.71 12.12
N HIS A 289 15.87 -11.96 11.54
CA HIS A 289 16.82 -10.88 11.22
C HIS A 289 16.26 -9.92 10.17
N LEU A 290 15.50 -10.37 9.16
CA LEU A 290 14.81 -9.48 8.21
C LEU A 290 13.86 -8.51 8.92
N HIS A 291 13.03 -9.02 9.84
CA HIS A 291 12.02 -8.22 10.53
C HIS A 291 12.64 -7.28 11.57
N TRP A 292 13.65 -7.73 12.32
CA TRP A 292 14.42 -6.87 13.22
C TRP A 292 15.17 -5.77 12.45
N GLY A 293 15.84 -6.14 11.35
CA GLY A 293 16.55 -5.17 10.50
C GLY A 293 15.62 -4.07 9.99
N MET A 294 14.44 -4.43 9.48
CA MET A 294 13.42 -3.48 9.00
C MET A 294 12.91 -2.58 10.14
N LEU A 295 12.61 -3.15 11.29
CA LEU A 295 12.12 -2.41 12.45
C LEU A 295 13.17 -1.41 12.97
N SER A 296 14.44 -1.82 13.05
CA SER A 296 15.55 -0.96 13.48
C SER A 296 15.77 0.21 12.51
N ILE A 297 15.58 0.04 11.19
CA ILE A 297 15.60 1.17 10.23
C ILE A 297 14.53 2.19 10.59
N ILE A 298 13.28 1.72 10.74
CA ILE A 298 12.11 2.59 10.97
C ILE A 298 12.27 3.40 12.26
N GLN A 299 12.95 2.82 13.26
CA GLN A 299 13.18 3.46 14.56
C GLN A 299 14.50 4.25 14.63
N GLY A 300 15.30 4.26 13.55
CA GLY A 300 16.55 5.01 13.46
C GLY A 300 17.77 4.33 14.13
N PHE A 301 17.67 3.05 14.51
CA PHE A 301 18.78 2.29 15.09
C PHE A 301 19.70 1.71 14.01
N ILE A 302 20.46 2.58 13.35
CA ILE A 302 21.32 2.23 12.21
C ILE A 302 22.31 1.08 12.51
N PRO A 303 23.08 1.08 13.63
CA PRO A 303 24.05 0.01 13.89
C PRO A 303 23.40 -1.37 14.11
N GLU A 304 22.24 -1.39 14.77
CA GLU A 304 21.47 -2.62 14.98
C GLU A 304 20.92 -3.14 13.64
N SER A 305 20.42 -2.24 12.80
CA SER A 305 19.92 -2.62 11.48
C SER A 305 21.02 -3.20 10.58
N LEU A 306 22.21 -2.58 10.56
CA LEU A 306 23.38 -3.11 9.84
C LEU A 306 23.70 -4.53 10.29
N HIS A 307 23.78 -4.76 11.61
CA HIS A 307 24.01 -6.08 12.18
C HIS A 307 22.98 -7.10 11.68
N HIS A 308 21.68 -6.79 11.75
CA HIS A 308 20.64 -7.72 11.30
C HIS A 308 20.69 -8.01 9.80
N TYR A 309 20.92 -7.02 8.94
CA TYR A 309 20.98 -7.25 7.50
C TYR A 309 22.28 -7.95 7.05
N GLU A 310 23.40 -7.75 7.73
CA GLU A 310 24.63 -8.54 7.50
C GLU A 310 24.40 -10.03 7.84
N HIS A 311 23.78 -10.31 8.99
CA HIS A 311 23.41 -11.67 9.37
C HIS A 311 22.40 -12.28 8.38
N THR A 312 21.40 -11.51 7.96
CA THR A 312 20.43 -11.95 6.95
C THR A 312 21.12 -12.30 5.64
N LEU A 313 22.04 -11.45 5.15
CA LEU A 313 22.74 -11.70 3.89
C LEU A 313 23.56 -13.00 3.95
N ASN A 314 24.26 -13.24 5.06
CA ASN A 314 25.05 -14.45 5.26
C ASN A 314 24.16 -15.71 5.30
N LEU A 315 23.06 -15.67 6.04
CA LEU A 315 22.08 -16.76 6.10
C LEU A 315 21.42 -16.99 4.74
N ALA A 316 21.02 -15.93 4.05
CA ALA A 316 20.36 -16.00 2.75
C ALA A 316 21.28 -16.61 1.69
N ARG A 317 22.57 -16.27 1.69
CA ARG A 317 23.58 -16.93 0.82
C ARG A 317 23.71 -18.41 1.15
N ALA A 318 23.81 -18.79 2.42
CA ALA A 318 23.92 -20.18 2.85
C ALA A 318 22.69 -21.02 2.46
N LEU A 319 21.50 -20.42 2.57
CA LEU A 319 20.21 -21.03 2.24
C LEU A 319 19.86 -20.93 0.75
N LYS A 320 20.65 -20.19 -0.04
CA LYS A 320 20.35 -19.82 -1.43
C LYS A 320 18.97 -19.15 -1.56
N HIS A 321 18.60 -18.36 -0.55
CA HIS A 321 17.33 -17.64 -0.47
C HIS A 321 17.45 -16.29 -1.19
N GLN A 322 17.11 -16.30 -2.48
CA GLN A 322 17.39 -15.20 -3.40
C GLN A 322 16.74 -13.87 -3.01
N GLU A 323 15.45 -13.86 -2.63
CA GLU A 323 14.77 -12.65 -2.15
C GLU A 323 15.47 -12.05 -0.92
N GLY A 324 15.99 -12.92 -0.05
CA GLY A 324 16.71 -12.50 1.16
C GLY A 324 18.06 -11.86 0.83
N ILE A 325 18.76 -12.37 -0.20
CA ILE A 325 20.02 -11.78 -0.68
C ILE A 325 19.73 -10.39 -1.25
N ILE A 326 18.79 -10.27 -2.19
CA ILE A 326 18.45 -9.01 -2.85
C ILE A 326 17.98 -7.96 -1.83
N THR A 327 17.09 -8.36 -0.93
CA THR A 327 16.56 -7.48 0.12
C THR A 327 17.70 -6.99 1.02
N SER A 328 18.58 -7.89 1.50
CA SER A 328 19.67 -7.51 2.39
C SER A 328 20.69 -6.59 1.71
N LEU A 329 21.09 -6.91 0.48
CA LEU A 329 22.02 -6.06 -0.29
C LEU A 329 21.45 -4.66 -0.52
N THR A 330 20.15 -4.58 -0.85
CA THR A 330 19.46 -3.30 -1.06
C THR A 330 19.43 -2.49 0.23
N GLN A 331 19.05 -3.10 1.35
CA GLN A 331 18.97 -2.41 2.64
C GLN A 331 20.35 -2.00 3.17
N LEU A 332 21.36 -2.86 3.04
CA LEU A 332 22.75 -2.51 3.38
C LEU A 332 23.28 -1.37 2.49
N GLY A 333 22.90 -1.35 1.21
CA GLY A 333 23.23 -0.24 0.31
C GLY A 333 22.66 1.08 0.80
N ILE A 334 21.41 1.10 1.26
CA ILE A 334 20.77 2.29 1.85
C ILE A 334 21.49 2.69 3.15
N LEU A 335 21.77 1.74 4.04
CA LEU A 335 22.42 1.98 5.34
C LEU A 335 23.86 2.49 5.21
N HIS A 336 24.57 2.08 4.15
CA HIS A 336 25.89 2.62 3.78
C HIS A 336 25.79 3.84 2.86
N THR A 337 24.67 4.58 2.94
CA THR A 337 24.46 5.85 2.25
C THR A 337 24.76 5.78 0.76
N TYR A 338 24.36 4.68 0.12
CA TYR A 338 24.51 4.45 -1.30
C TYR A 338 25.96 4.50 -1.79
N ASP A 339 26.95 3.95 -1.08
CA ASP A 339 28.36 3.97 -1.53
C ASP A 339 28.70 3.07 -2.74
N GLY A 340 27.68 2.49 -3.39
CA GLY A 340 27.80 1.70 -4.62
C GLY A 340 28.30 0.26 -4.44
N ARG A 341 28.75 -0.16 -3.25
CA ARG A 341 29.47 -1.44 -3.06
C ARG A 341 28.68 -2.70 -3.43
N TYR A 342 27.35 -2.64 -3.39
CA TYR A 342 26.48 -3.79 -3.64
C TYR A 342 25.80 -3.77 -5.02
N GLU A 343 25.96 -2.71 -5.81
CA GLU A 343 25.18 -2.52 -7.06
C GLU A 343 25.37 -3.65 -8.07
N THR A 344 26.62 -4.11 -8.25
CA THR A 344 26.94 -5.17 -9.22
C THR A 344 26.35 -6.52 -8.80
N GLU A 345 26.40 -6.85 -7.50
CA GLU A 345 25.82 -8.08 -6.98
C GLU A 345 24.29 -8.03 -7.06
N ILE A 346 23.69 -6.88 -6.70
CA ILE A 346 22.25 -6.64 -6.82
C ILE A 346 21.79 -6.88 -8.26
N ALA A 347 22.48 -6.31 -9.26
CA ALA A 347 22.12 -6.49 -10.66
C ALA A 347 22.16 -7.98 -11.08
N THR A 348 23.17 -8.73 -10.62
CA THR A 348 23.31 -10.16 -10.93
C THR A 348 22.21 -11.01 -10.29
N GLU A 349 21.84 -10.72 -9.05
CA GLU A 349 20.76 -11.45 -8.36
C GLU A 349 19.38 -11.06 -8.88
N LEU A 350 19.22 -9.82 -9.34
CA LEU A 350 17.98 -9.31 -9.92
C LEU A 350 17.60 -10.05 -11.21
N GLU A 351 18.56 -10.40 -12.06
CA GLU A 351 18.32 -11.16 -13.31
C GLU A 351 17.73 -12.55 -13.06
N LYS A 352 17.92 -13.09 -11.86
CA LYS A 352 17.46 -14.43 -11.51
C LYS A 352 16.03 -14.43 -10.94
N THR A 353 15.44 -13.28 -10.60
CA THR A 353 14.12 -13.21 -9.94
C THR A 353 13.05 -12.85 -10.96
N SER A 354 11.86 -13.43 -10.81
CA SER A 354 10.64 -13.07 -11.55
C SER A 354 9.65 -12.24 -10.73
N ASP A 355 9.95 -11.92 -9.47
CA ASP A 355 9.05 -11.13 -8.62
C ASP A 355 9.08 -9.66 -9.06
N LEU A 356 8.00 -9.20 -9.71
CA LEU A 356 7.88 -7.82 -10.19
C LEU A 356 7.97 -6.78 -9.07
N TRP A 357 7.42 -7.04 -7.88
CA TRP A 357 7.47 -6.09 -6.78
C TRP A 357 8.88 -5.93 -6.23
N LEU A 358 9.60 -7.04 -6.08
CA LEU A 358 11.00 -7.01 -5.69
C LEU A 358 11.83 -6.29 -6.76
N GLN A 359 11.61 -6.60 -8.04
CA GLN A 359 12.32 -5.95 -9.13
C GLN A 359 12.10 -4.44 -9.16
N ARG A 360 10.85 -3.99 -9.06
CA ARG A 360 10.50 -2.57 -8.97
C ARG A 360 11.22 -1.88 -7.82
N THR A 361 11.23 -2.51 -6.65
CA THR A 361 11.86 -1.96 -5.43
C THR A 361 13.36 -1.79 -5.62
N VAL A 362 14.02 -2.78 -6.23
CA VAL A 362 15.45 -2.71 -6.54
C VAL A 362 15.75 -1.64 -7.59
N TYR A 363 14.97 -1.54 -8.66
CA TYR A 363 15.16 -0.48 -9.66
C TYR A 363 14.94 0.92 -9.07
N SER A 364 13.98 1.06 -8.14
CA SER A 364 13.80 2.29 -7.37
C SER A 364 15.05 2.67 -6.60
N PHE A 365 15.64 1.70 -5.89
CA PHE A 365 16.87 1.86 -5.11
C PHE A 365 18.06 2.21 -6.02
N LEU A 366 18.28 1.47 -7.10
CA LEU A 366 19.39 1.73 -8.03
C LEU A 366 19.27 3.11 -8.69
N GLY A 367 18.05 3.56 -8.96
CA GLY A 367 17.81 4.93 -9.42
C GLY A 367 18.21 5.97 -8.38
N ALA A 368 17.80 5.80 -7.12
CA ALA A 368 18.23 6.69 -6.02
C ALA A 368 19.75 6.67 -5.81
N SER A 369 20.37 5.48 -5.82
CA SER A 369 21.83 5.32 -5.73
C SER A 369 22.55 6.04 -6.87
N SER A 370 22.01 5.96 -8.09
CA SER A 370 22.58 6.65 -9.25
C SER A 370 22.53 8.16 -9.08
N ILE A 371 21.44 8.73 -8.55
CA ILE A 371 21.36 10.17 -8.21
C ILE A 371 22.39 10.56 -7.15
N HIS A 372 22.56 9.76 -6.10
CA HIS A 372 23.57 10.01 -5.07
C HIS A 372 24.97 10.18 -5.65
N HIS A 373 25.31 9.40 -6.68
CA HIS A 373 26.57 9.48 -7.40
C HIS A 373 26.56 10.44 -8.60
N SER A 374 25.54 11.28 -8.77
CA SER A 374 25.37 12.17 -9.93
C SER A 374 25.34 11.45 -11.31
N ARG A 375 25.02 10.15 -11.34
CA ARG A 375 24.83 9.33 -12.55
C ARG A 375 23.39 9.45 -13.07
N TYR A 376 22.98 10.65 -13.44
CA TYR A 376 21.57 10.96 -13.80
C TYR A 376 21.02 10.11 -14.95
N ARG A 377 21.85 9.82 -15.97
CA ARG A 377 21.43 9.00 -17.11
C ARG A 377 21.16 7.55 -16.71
N GLU A 378 21.96 6.97 -15.80
CA GLU A 378 21.70 5.64 -15.23
C GLU A 378 20.44 5.66 -14.34
N ALA A 379 20.23 6.72 -13.57
CA ALA A 379 19.02 6.90 -12.76
C ALA A 379 17.75 6.85 -13.64
N CYS A 380 17.75 7.55 -14.77
CA CYS A 380 16.65 7.52 -15.73
C CYS A 380 16.35 6.09 -16.22
N VAL A 381 17.39 5.32 -16.58
CA VAL A 381 17.21 3.93 -17.04
C VAL A 381 16.57 3.07 -15.95
N HIS A 382 17.03 3.19 -14.70
CA HIS A 382 16.48 2.41 -13.60
C HIS A 382 15.04 2.80 -13.27
N TRP A 383 14.72 4.10 -13.18
CA TRP A 383 13.37 4.55 -12.90
C TRP A 383 12.39 4.31 -14.05
N GLN A 384 12.84 4.29 -15.31
CA GLN A 384 12.01 3.84 -16.44
C GLN A 384 11.61 2.36 -16.31
N LYS A 385 12.53 1.49 -15.85
CA LYS A 385 12.21 0.08 -15.56
C LYS A 385 11.21 -0.04 -14.40
N ALA A 386 11.43 0.70 -13.31
CA ALA A 386 10.50 0.72 -12.18
C ALA A 386 9.11 1.24 -12.58
N LEU A 387 9.06 2.28 -13.42
CA LEU A 387 7.83 2.85 -13.98
C LEU A 387 7.06 1.84 -14.84
N ALA A 388 7.75 1.14 -15.74
CA ALA A 388 7.12 0.12 -16.59
C ALA A 388 6.47 -0.99 -15.76
N ILE A 389 7.16 -1.45 -14.70
CA ILE A 389 6.61 -2.43 -13.78
C ILE A 389 5.43 -1.86 -12.98
N SER A 390 5.52 -0.62 -12.49
CA SER A 390 4.40 0.02 -11.76
C SER A 390 3.14 0.18 -12.62
N LEU A 391 3.29 0.43 -13.92
CA LEU A 391 2.17 0.45 -14.86
C LEU A 391 1.54 -0.95 -15.00
N GLU A 392 2.36 -2.00 -15.11
CA GLU A 392 1.89 -3.39 -15.15
C GLU A 392 1.20 -3.82 -13.87
N LEU A 393 1.65 -3.31 -12.72
CA LEU A 393 1.05 -3.57 -11.40
C LEU A 393 -0.15 -2.66 -11.08
N GLU A 394 -0.49 -1.72 -11.97
CA GLU A 394 -1.52 -0.69 -11.76
C GLU A 394 -1.30 0.14 -10.47
N ASP A 395 -0.05 0.32 -10.04
CA ASP A 395 0.32 1.15 -8.88
C ASP A 395 0.52 2.61 -9.31
N TRP A 396 -0.59 3.32 -9.48
CA TRP A 396 -0.60 4.71 -9.95
C TRP A 396 0.13 5.69 -9.02
N TYR A 397 0.25 5.37 -7.73
CA TYR A 397 1.04 6.14 -6.79
C TYR A 397 2.52 6.07 -7.15
N ALA A 398 3.05 4.85 -7.32
CA ALA A 398 4.44 4.64 -7.73
C ALA A 398 4.71 5.22 -9.12
N VAL A 399 3.76 5.14 -10.06
CA VAL A 399 3.86 5.78 -11.38
C VAL A 399 4.09 7.30 -11.25
N ALA A 400 3.30 7.99 -10.43
CA ALA A 400 3.46 9.43 -10.20
C ALA A 400 4.82 9.76 -9.56
N THR A 401 5.26 8.96 -8.58
CA THR A 401 6.60 9.11 -7.97
C THR A 401 7.73 8.95 -8.99
N TYR A 402 7.67 7.95 -9.87
CA TYR A 402 8.73 7.75 -10.86
C TYR A 402 8.75 8.83 -11.94
N HIS A 403 7.59 9.38 -12.33
CA HIS A 403 7.56 10.56 -13.19
C HIS A 403 8.19 11.79 -12.53
N ASN A 404 7.93 12.03 -11.24
CA ASN A 404 8.61 13.10 -10.50
C ASN A 404 10.13 12.92 -10.54
N ASN A 405 10.59 11.73 -10.16
CA ASN A 405 12.01 11.41 -10.07
C ASN A 405 12.71 11.51 -11.44
N LEU A 406 12.05 11.06 -12.51
CA LEU A 406 12.54 11.26 -13.89
C LEU A 406 12.62 12.74 -14.25
N GLY A 407 11.63 13.55 -13.84
CA GLY A 407 11.65 15.01 -14.01
C GLY A 407 12.89 15.63 -13.37
N ASP A 408 13.22 15.23 -12.14
CA ASP A 408 14.42 15.69 -11.44
C ASP A 408 15.70 15.27 -12.15
N ALA A 409 15.81 14.02 -12.60
CA ALA A 409 16.98 13.54 -13.32
C ALA A 409 17.18 14.24 -14.67
N PHE A 410 16.12 14.42 -15.45
CA PHE A 410 16.17 15.15 -16.72
C PHE A 410 16.54 16.63 -16.51
N ARG A 411 16.03 17.25 -15.45
CA ARG A 411 16.38 18.63 -15.07
C ARG A 411 17.88 18.75 -14.79
N GLU A 412 18.47 17.82 -14.07
CA GLU A 412 19.91 17.81 -13.77
C GLU A 412 20.78 17.49 -15.01
N LEU A 413 20.24 16.75 -16.00
CA LEU A 413 20.87 16.53 -17.31
C LEU A 413 20.78 17.74 -18.25
N GLY A 414 19.97 18.76 -17.93
CA GLY A 414 19.65 19.86 -18.83
C GLY A 414 18.64 19.49 -19.94
N GLU A 415 18.05 18.29 -19.88
CA GLU A 415 17.02 17.78 -20.78
C GLU A 415 15.65 18.38 -20.36
N PHE A 416 15.54 19.71 -20.50
CA PHE A 416 14.44 20.46 -19.88
C PHE A 416 13.06 20.13 -20.44
N THR A 417 12.95 19.77 -21.72
CA THR A 417 11.66 19.43 -22.34
C THR A 417 11.12 18.12 -21.77
N GLU A 418 11.99 17.12 -21.63
CA GLU A 418 11.70 15.82 -21.02
C GLU A 418 11.34 15.98 -19.54
N ALA A 419 12.06 16.85 -18.82
CA ALA A 419 11.77 17.17 -17.42
C ALA A 419 10.35 17.73 -17.23
N GLU A 420 9.97 18.72 -18.06
CA GLU A 420 8.65 19.33 -18.02
C GLU A 420 7.53 18.32 -18.32
N GLN A 421 7.71 17.46 -19.33
CA GLN A 421 6.76 16.39 -19.64
C GLN A 421 6.58 15.42 -18.46
N ALA A 422 7.68 15.05 -17.81
CA ALA A 422 7.65 14.15 -16.67
C ALA A 422 6.94 14.78 -15.46
N PHE A 423 7.23 16.05 -15.12
CA PHE A 423 6.51 16.77 -14.05
C PHE A 423 5.02 16.95 -14.38
N GLN A 424 4.66 17.23 -15.64
CA GLN A 424 3.28 17.34 -16.07
C GLN A 424 2.50 16.01 -15.92
N GLN A 425 3.14 14.89 -16.21
CA GLN A 425 2.56 13.56 -15.97
C GLN A 425 2.38 13.29 -14.47
N ALA A 426 3.40 13.59 -13.66
CA ALA A 426 3.38 13.39 -12.22
C ALA A 426 2.29 14.23 -11.53
N ILE A 427 2.17 15.52 -11.85
CA ILE A 427 1.18 16.42 -11.21
C ILE A 427 -0.26 16.01 -11.55
N THR A 428 -0.50 15.61 -12.81
CA THR A 428 -1.83 15.21 -13.29
C THR A 428 -2.31 13.97 -12.53
N LEU A 429 -1.40 13.00 -12.36
CA LEU A 429 -1.66 11.81 -11.57
C LEU A 429 -1.86 12.16 -10.09
N ALA A 430 -0.97 12.94 -9.48
CA ALA A 430 -1.06 13.32 -8.08
C ALA A 430 -2.39 14.03 -7.75
N GLN A 431 -2.88 14.89 -8.66
CA GLN A 431 -4.18 15.54 -8.53
C GLN A 431 -5.34 14.54 -8.64
N SER A 432 -5.31 13.64 -9.63
CA SER A 432 -6.35 12.62 -9.81
C SER A 432 -6.44 11.63 -8.64
N LEU A 433 -5.31 11.38 -7.98
CA LEU A 433 -5.20 10.52 -6.80
C LEU A 433 -5.46 11.27 -5.49
N HIS A 434 -5.62 12.59 -5.53
CA HIS A 434 -5.69 13.46 -4.34
C HIS A 434 -4.50 13.26 -3.39
N HIS A 435 -3.29 13.06 -3.93
CA HIS A 435 -2.10 12.75 -3.15
C HIS A 435 -1.19 13.97 -2.94
N GLU A 436 -1.33 14.65 -1.80
CA GLU A 436 -0.68 15.93 -1.52
C GLU A 436 0.84 15.85 -1.39
N VAL A 437 1.39 14.78 -0.81
CA VAL A 437 2.85 14.63 -0.65
C VAL A 437 3.57 14.59 -2.00
N ILE A 438 3.08 13.79 -2.96
CA ILE A 438 3.65 13.75 -4.32
C ILE A 438 3.45 15.10 -5.00
N ARG A 439 2.25 15.69 -4.91
CA ARG A 439 1.97 17.00 -5.51
C ARG A 439 2.97 18.06 -5.03
N LYS A 440 3.22 18.15 -3.73
CA LYS A 440 4.23 19.06 -3.15
C LYS A 440 5.61 18.84 -3.75
N ASN A 441 6.09 17.59 -3.80
CA ASN A 441 7.41 17.27 -4.37
C ASN A 441 7.50 17.66 -5.86
N VAL A 442 6.46 17.39 -6.64
CA VAL A 442 6.40 17.75 -8.07
C VAL A 442 6.40 19.27 -8.26
N LEU A 443 5.63 20.01 -7.45
CA LEU A 443 5.59 21.47 -7.51
C LEU A 443 6.95 22.10 -7.21
N GLU A 444 7.68 21.58 -6.22
CA GLU A 444 9.04 22.04 -5.89
C GLU A 444 10.02 21.78 -7.04
N GLY A 445 10.08 20.54 -7.55
CA GLY A 445 10.96 20.18 -8.66
C GLY A 445 10.65 20.96 -9.95
N TRP A 446 9.37 21.22 -10.22
CA TRP A 446 8.94 21.98 -11.39
C TRP A 446 9.20 23.48 -11.23
N ALA A 447 8.99 24.06 -10.04
CA ALA A 447 9.40 25.44 -9.77
C ALA A 447 10.89 25.64 -10.02
N ARG A 448 11.72 24.67 -9.60
CA ARG A 448 13.16 24.67 -9.83
C ARG A 448 13.52 24.58 -11.31
N LEU A 449 12.77 23.82 -12.12
CA LEU A 449 12.94 23.80 -13.56
C LEU A 449 12.69 25.19 -14.19
N HIS A 450 11.62 25.88 -13.78
CA HIS A 450 11.33 27.24 -14.25
C HIS A 450 12.42 28.24 -13.84
N VAL A 451 12.96 28.13 -12.62
CA VAL A 451 14.12 28.94 -12.18
C VAL A 451 15.32 28.74 -13.11
N LEU A 452 15.66 27.49 -13.44
CA LEU A 452 16.80 27.18 -14.32
C LEU A 452 16.61 27.67 -15.75
N ARG A 453 15.36 27.81 -16.22
CA ARG A 453 15.02 28.40 -17.53
C ARG A 453 14.95 29.93 -17.52
N GLY A 454 15.03 30.56 -16.35
CA GLY A 454 14.84 32.00 -16.20
C GLY A 454 13.38 32.45 -16.19
N GLU A 455 12.44 31.50 -16.04
CA GLU A 455 10.99 31.73 -16.04
C GLU A 455 10.48 32.03 -14.61
N TYR A 456 11.10 33.01 -13.96
CA TYR A 456 10.94 33.24 -12.52
C TYR A 456 9.50 33.55 -12.08
N GLU A 457 8.74 34.30 -12.88
CA GLU A 457 7.33 34.61 -12.58
C GLU A 457 6.45 33.34 -12.56
N GLN A 458 6.82 32.31 -13.32
CA GLN A 458 6.11 31.03 -13.36
C GLN A 458 6.53 30.12 -12.19
N ALA A 459 7.78 30.24 -11.72
CA ALA A 459 8.29 29.46 -10.59
C ALA A 459 7.65 29.86 -9.25
N ILE A 460 7.38 31.15 -9.02
CA ILE A 460 6.87 31.67 -7.74
C ILE A 460 5.57 31.00 -7.28
N PRO A 461 4.47 30.95 -8.07
CA PRO A 461 3.23 30.35 -7.61
C PRO A 461 3.38 28.85 -7.29
N LEU A 462 4.20 28.13 -8.05
CA LEU A 462 4.47 26.71 -7.82
C LEU A 462 5.21 26.49 -6.49
N ALA A 463 6.24 27.29 -6.23
CA ALA A 463 7.01 27.19 -5.00
C ALA A 463 6.21 27.67 -3.77
N GLN A 464 5.36 28.70 -3.90
CA GLN A 464 4.44 29.12 -2.83
C GLN A 464 3.47 28.00 -2.45
N GLU A 465 2.84 27.37 -3.44
CA GLU A 465 1.95 26.23 -3.18
C GLU A 465 2.71 25.04 -2.55
N ALA A 466 3.95 24.78 -2.96
CA ALA A 466 4.78 23.75 -2.34
C ALA A 466 5.11 24.08 -0.87
N VAL A 467 5.39 25.34 -0.52
CA VAL A 467 5.57 25.78 0.87
C VAL A 467 4.29 25.53 1.67
N GLU A 468 3.12 25.96 1.18
CA GLU A 468 1.84 25.78 1.87
C GLU A 468 1.56 24.30 2.20
N LEU A 469 1.80 23.41 1.23
CA LEU A 469 1.65 21.97 1.42
C LEU A 469 2.70 21.39 2.38
N ALA A 470 3.95 21.87 2.33
CA ALA A 470 5.00 21.42 3.23
C ALA A 470 4.71 21.79 4.69
N VAL A 471 4.24 23.03 4.92
CA VAL A 471 3.83 23.53 6.24
C VAL A 471 2.64 22.72 6.77
N ALA A 472 1.65 22.44 5.92
CA ALA A 472 0.48 21.65 6.31
C ALA A 472 0.83 20.21 6.74
N ASP A 473 1.86 19.61 6.13
CA ASP A 473 2.36 18.25 6.42
C ASP A 473 3.45 18.23 7.51
N GLY A 474 3.90 19.40 8.01
CA GLY A 474 5.02 19.51 8.94
C GLY A 474 6.37 19.06 8.34
N ASN A 475 6.50 19.06 7.02
CA ASN A 475 7.69 18.61 6.31
C ASN A 475 8.71 19.74 6.16
N GLN A 476 9.51 19.95 7.20
CA GLN A 476 10.51 21.03 7.27
C GLN A 476 11.55 20.97 6.14
N ALA A 477 11.96 19.76 5.70
CA ALA A 477 12.91 19.62 4.61
C ALA A 477 12.33 20.07 3.26
N GLY A 478 11.07 19.72 2.99
CA GLY A 478 10.35 20.18 1.81
C GLY A 478 10.05 21.68 1.84
N GLU A 479 9.73 22.21 3.02
CA GLU A 479 9.50 23.65 3.24
C GLU A 479 10.78 24.44 2.93
N MET A 480 11.93 24.01 3.47
CA MET A 480 13.22 24.61 3.21
C MET A 480 13.58 24.59 1.71
N ALA A 481 13.38 23.47 1.02
CA ALA A 481 13.66 23.36 -0.41
C ALA A 481 12.78 24.30 -1.25
N ALA A 482 11.49 24.41 -0.92
CA ALA A 482 10.56 25.30 -1.61
C ALA A 482 10.86 26.78 -1.36
N HIS A 483 11.28 27.16 -0.14
CA HIS A 483 11.75 28.50 0.16
C HIS A 483 13.05 28.85 -0.57
N ALA A 484 13.99 27.91 -0.71
CA ALA A 484 15.18 28.11 -1.54
C ALA A 484 14.81 28.42 -3.00
N CYS A 485 13.85 27.67 -3.57
CA CYS A 485 13.32 27.94 -4.91
C CYS A 485 12.71 29.35 -5.04
N LEU A 486 11.94 29.81 -4.05
CA LEU A 486 11.43 31.18 -4.02
C LEU A 486 12.55 32.21 -3.99
N GLY A 487 13.56 32.00 -3.15
CA GLY A 487 14.75 32.84 -3.09
C GLY A 487 15.41 32.98 -4.46
N HIS A 488 15.61 31.88 -5.18
CA HIS A 488 16.20 31.92 -6.52
C HIS A 488 15.33 32.66 -7.55
N ALA A 489 14.01 32.45 -7.51
CA ALA A 489 13.10 33.16 -8.39
C ALA A 489 13.11 34.68 -8.14
N TYR A 490 13.10 35.10 -6.87
CA TYR A 490 13.19 36.51 -6.49
C TYR A 490 14.54 37.14 -6.85
N VAL A 491 15.65 36.42 -6.69
CA VAL A 491 16.97 36.85 -7.18
C VAL A 491 16.93 37.10 -8.69
N GLY A 492 16.33 36.19 -9.45
CA GLY A 492 16.16 36.33 -10.90
C GLY A 492 15.38 37.57 -11.33
N LEU A 493 14.42 37.99 -10.51
CA LEU A 493 13.62 39.21 -10.68
C LEU A 493 14.24 40.46 -10.02
N GLN A 494 15.42 40.32 -9.39
CA GLN A 494 16.09 41.40 -8.63
C GLN A 494 15.24 41.94 -7.46
N LEU A 495 14.38 41.09 -6.89
CA LEU A 495 13.56 41.36 -5.71
C LEU A 495 14.34 40.98 -4.45
N TRP A 496 15.37 41.77 -4.13
CA TRP A 496 16.40 41.41 -3.14
C TRP A 496 15.84 41.19 -1.72
N GLU A 497 14.90 42.02 -1.27
CA GLU A 497 14.29 41.91 0.05
C GLU A 497 13.48 40.61 0.19
N GLN A 498 12.66 40.29 -0.83
CA GLN A 498 11.90 39.05 -0.86
C GLN A 498 12.79 37.81 -0.97
N ALA A 499 13.88 37.90 -1.74
CA ALA A 499 14.85 36.82 -1.86
C ALA A 499 15.53 36.52 -0.52
N GLU A 500 15.96 37.57 0.18
CA GLU A 500 16.57 37.47 1.50
C GLU A 500 15.64 36.82 2.52
N GLU A 501 14.38 37.27 2.59
CA GLU A 501 13.37 36.70 3.48
C GLU A 501 13.15 35.20 3.19
N ALA A 502 13.01 34.82 1.91
CA ALA A 502 12.82 33.43 1.53
C ALA A 502 14.02 32.55 1.92
N TYR A 503 15.25 33.00 1.68
CA TYR A 503 16.42 32.21 2.09
C TYR A 503 16.59 32.14 3.61
N ASN A 504 16.28 33.21 4.35
CA ASN A 504 16.29 33.17 5.81
C ASN A 504 15.27 32.17 6.36
N GLN A 505 14.06 32.13 5.79
CA GLN A 505 13.05 31.13 6.14
C GLN A 505 13.57 29.71 5.91
N ALA A 506 14.30 29.45 4.83
CA ALA A 506 14.92 28.15 4.59
C ALA A 506 16.00 27.80 5.64
N VAL A 507 16.93 28.71 5.94
CA VAL A 507 18.09 28.45 6.82
C VAL A 507 17.69 28.12 8.26
N VAL A 508 16.59 28.70 8.77
CA VAL A 508 16.19 28.51 10.18
C VAL A 508 15.41 27.21 10.45
N LEU A 509 14.96 26.50 9.41
CA LEU A 509 14.06 25.35 9.57
C LEU A 509 14.72 24.12 10.20
N LEU A 510 15.95 23.81 9.80
CA LEU A 510 16.68 22.60 10.20
C LEU A 510 18.09 22.93 10.69
N PRO A 511 18.23 23.61 11.85
CA PRO A 511 19.54 24.05 12.36
C PRO A 511 20.50 22.90 12.63
N ASP A 512 19.98 21.69 12.89
CA ASP A 512 20.78 20.49 13.15
C ASP A 512 21.23 19.77 11.87
N LEU A 513 20.73 20.16 10.69
CA LEU A 513 21.09 19.62 9.39
C LEU A 513 21.54 20.73 8.42
N PRO A 514 22.59 21.51 8.78
CA PRO A 514 22.95 22.74 8.08
C PRO A 514 23.42 22.52 6.64
N LEU A 515 23.85 21.30 6.29
CA LEU A 515 24.21 20.92 4.91
C LEU A 515 23.05 21.07 3.92
N LEU A 516 21.81 20.89 4.38
CA LEU A 516 20.62 21.03 3.53
C LEU A 516 20.34 22.49 3.17
N ALA A 517 20.84 23.44 3.98
CA ALA A 517 20.64 24.87 3.78
C ALA A 517 21.74 25.53 2.92
N LEU A 518 22.73 24.77 2.42
CA LEU A 518 23.87 25.30 1.66
C LEU A 518 23.44 26.13 0.44
N GLU A 519 22.39 25.70 -0.27
CA GLU A 519 21.84 26.45 -1.39
C GLU A 519 21.31 27.83 -0.97
N SER A 520 20.58 27.90 0.14
CA SER A 520 20.06 29.15 0.69
C SER A 520 21.16 30.06 1.23
N ILE A 521 22.20 29.49 1.85
CA ILE A 521 23.36 30.25 2.35
C ILE A 521 24.13 30.88 1.18
N ALA A 522 24.37 30.13 0.11
CA ALA A 522 24.98 30.68 -1.11
C ALA A 522 24.10 31.77 -1.75
N GLY A 523 22.77 31.59 -1.73
CA GLY A 523 21.80 32.60 -2.13
C GLY A 523 21.88 33.89 -1.32
N LEU A 524 21.96 33.79 0.03
CA LEU A 524 22.11 34.95 0.92
C LEU A 524 23.41 35.70 0.66
N ALA A 525 24.53 34.98 0.49
CA ALA A 525 25.81 35.59 0.12
C ALA A 525 25.69 36.44 -1.15
N TYR A 526 25.03 35.88 -2.18
CA TYR A 526 24.82 36.56 -3.45
C TYR A 526 23.93 37.80 -3.30
N VAL A 527 22.83 37.70 -2.55
CA VAL A 527 21.91 38.83 -2.31
C VAL A 527 22.62 39.96 -1.56
N ARG A 528 23.38 39.65 -0.49
CA ARG A 528 24.15 40.65 0.27
C ARG A 528 25.18 41.37 -0.60
N TRP A 529 25.86 40.62 -1.45
CA TRP A 529 26.81 41.20 -2.38
C TRP A 529 26.13 42.16 -3.37
N GLN A 530 24.98 41.78 -3.95
CA GLN A 530 24.19 42.64 -4.85
C GLN A 530 23.68 43.91 -4.16
N GLN A 531 23.39 43.86 -2.86
CA GLN A 531 23.03 45.01 -2.05
C GLN A 531 24.24 45.91 -1.68
N GLY A 532 25.46 45.49 -2.00
CA GLY A 532 26.70 46.22 -1.71
C GLY A 532 27.31 45.93 -0.34
N ASP A 533 26.76 44.99 0.43
CA ASP A 533 27.29 44.56 1.72
C ASP A 533 28.28 43.39 1.53
N THR A 534 29.50 43.73 1.15
CA THR A 534 30.57 42.75 0.93
C THR A 534 30.99 42.03 2.21
N MET A 535 30.77 42.63 3.38
CA MET A 535 31.13 42.03 4.67
C MET A 535 30.14 40.91 5.01
N ALA A 536 28.83 41.18 4.95
CA ALA A 536 27.82 40.15 5.17
C ALA A 536 27.87 39.05 4.10
N ALA A 537 28.15 39.41 2.84
CA ALA A 537 28.37 38.42 1.78
C ALA A 537 29.52 37.47 2.12
N ARG A 538 30.63 38.00 2.64
CA ARG A 538 31.78 37.20 3.08
C ARG A 538 31.43 36.26 4.23
N GLU A 539 30.70 36.74 5.24
CA GLU A 539 30.27 35.90 6.38
C GLU A 539 29.47 34.68 5.93
N HIS A 540 28.54 34.86 4.98
CA HIS A 540 27.77 33.75 4.41
C HIS A 540 28.64 32.78 3.58
N ILE A 541 29.63 33.28 2.83
CA ILE A 541 30.57 32.42 2.08
C ILE A 541 31.46 31.62 3.02
N ASP A 542 31.98 32.24 4.08
CA ASP A 542 32.81 31.53 5.06
C ASP A 542 31.99 30.42 5.75
N CYS A 543 30.73 30.71 6.11
CA CYS A 543 29.79 29.71 6.62
C CYS A 543 29.53 28.58 5.60
N PHE A 544 29.29 28.93 4.32
CA PHE A 544 29.11 27.95 3.25
C PHE A 544 30.31 27.02 3.10
N LEU A 545 31.53 27.57 3.09
CA LEU A 545 32.77 26.80 2.95
C LEU A 545 33.07 25.96 4.20
N GLU A 546 32.80 26.48 5.39
CA GLU A 546 32.93 25.74 6.65
C GLU A 546 32.01 24.51 6.68
N LEU A 547 30.74 24.70 6.33
CA LEU A 547 29.75 23.62 6.26
C LEU A 547 30.09 22.61 5.16
N LEU A 548 30.56 23.07 4.00
CA LEU A 548 30.96 22.21 2.89
C LEU A 548 32.22 21.38 3.20
N GLY A 549 33.14 21.92 4.02
CA GLY A 549 34.45 21.33 4.27
C GLY A 549 35.24 21.06 2.99
N GLN A 550 36.18 20.09 3.02
CA GLN A 550 36.87 19.60 1.81
C GLN A 550 36.02 18.62 0.97
N GLY A 551 34.83 18.23 1.45
CA GLY A 551 33.97 17.21 0.82
C GLY A 551 33.14 17.74 -0.36
N ARG A 552 32.39 16.85 -1.01
CA ARG A 552 31.37 17.18 -2.02
C ARG A 552 29.98 17.03 -1.41
N ILE A 553 29.02 17.80 -1.90
CA ILE A 553 27.60 17.56 -1.63
C ILE A 553 27.20 16.39 -2.52
N GLU A 554 27.03 15.21 -1.94
CA GLU A 554 26.51 14.04 -2.64
C GLU A 554 24.99 13.98 -2.49
N GLY A 555 24.29 13.73 -3.61
CA GLY A 555 22.87 13.38 -3.61
C GLY A 555 21.82 14.45 -3.31
N PHE A 556 22.15 15.70 -2.95
CA PHE A 556 21.09 16.72 -2.72
C PHE A 556 21.50 18.17 -2.98
N ALA A 557 20.52 19.00 -3.38
CA ALA A 557 20.60 20.41 -3.80
C ALA A 557 21.40 20.66 -5.08
N SER A 558 20.74 21.28 -6.08
CA SER A 558 21.30 21.61 -7.39
C SER A 558 22.69 22.26 -7.24
N PRO A 559 23.80 21.52 -7.49
CA PRO A 559 25.14 22.06 -7.30
C PRO A 559 25.43 23.27 -8.18
N SER A 560 24.73 23.39 -9.31
CA SER A 560 24.77 24.60 -10.14
C SER A 560 24.24 25.84 -9.41
N LEU A 561 23.16 25.73 -8.63
CA LEU A 561 22.57 26.86 -7.90
C LEU A 561 23.33 27.17 -6.59
N SER A 562 23.89 26.17 -5.92
CA SER A 562 24.68 26.36 -4.71
C SER A 562 26.14 26.75 -5.01
N TYR A 563 26.92 25.90 -5.67
CA TYR A 563 28.32 26.19 -5.99
C TYR A 563 28.47 27.34 -6.97
N GLY A 564 27.58 27.47 -7.96
CA GLY A 564 27.64 28.57 -8.93
C GLY A 564 27.52 29.94 -8.26
N ARG A 565 26.54 30.12 -7.37
CA ARG A 565 26.35 31.39 -6.63
C ARG A 565 27.50 31.69 -5.68
N ALA A 566 27.97 30.69 -4.95
CA ALA A 566 29.13 30.85 -4.08
C ALA A 566 30.39 31.22 -4.87
N ALA A 567 30.60 30.60 -6.03
CA ALA A 567 31.73 30.88 -6.91
C ALA A 567 31.67 32.29 -7.53
N GLU A 568 30.48 32.75 -7.94
CA GLU A 568 30.27 34.13 -8.41
C GLU A 568 30.68 35.16 -7.36
N VAL A 569 30.26 34.97 -6.10
CA VAL A 569 30.63 35.87 -5.00
C VAL A 569 32.14 35.83 -4.72
N LEU A 570 32.74 34.63 -4.65
CA LEU A 570 34.19 34.45 -4.45
C LEU A 570 35.02 35.14 -5.54
N GLN A 571 34.60 35.07 -6.80
CA GLN A 571 35.29 35.71 -7.90
C GLN A 571 35.32 37.23 -7.73
N VAL A 572 34.23 37.84 -7.28
CA VAL A 572 34.15 39.28 -7.04
C VAL A 572 34.92 39.71 -5.77
N LEU A 573 35.05 38.81 -4.80
CA LEU A 573 35.90 38.99 -3.61
C LEU A 573 37.40 38.81 -3.90
N GLY A 574 37.78 38.39 -5.12
CA GLY A 574 39.17 38.21 -5.55
C GLY A 574 39.78 36.84 -5.21
N GLU A 575 38.96 35.84 -4.88
CA GLU A 575 39.38 34.47 -4.55
C GLU A 575 39.21 33.51 -5.74
N GLU A 576 39.90 33.83 -6.85
CA GLU A 576 39.75 33.12 -8.13
C GLU A 576 40.02 31.61 -8.03
N GLU A 577 41.04 31.17 -7.29
CA GLU A 577 41.39 29.75 -7.14
C GLU A 577 40.27 28.93 -6.45
N GLN A 578 39.63 29.51 -5.44
CA GLN A 578 38.51 28.87 -4.74
C GLN A 578 37.24 28.86 -5.59
N ALA A 579 36.98 29.95 -6.31
CA ALA A 579 35.87 30.04 -7.26
C ALA A 579 36.02 28.99 -8.38
N GLU A 580 37.21 28.85 -8.98
CA GLU A 580 37.52 27.82 -9.98
C GLU A 580 37.35 26.41 -9.42
N THR A 581 37.73 26.17 -8.16
CA THR A 581 37.53 24.88 -7.49
C THR A 581 36.04 24.54 -7.36
N LEU A 582 35.19 25.50 -6.99
CA LEU A 582 33.74 25.30 -6.92
C LEU A 582 33.12 25.12 -8.31
N PHE A 583 33.52 25.92 -9.30
CA PHE A 583 33.08 25.75 -10.68
C PHE A 583 33.47 24.39 -11.27
N ALA A 584 34.68 23.91 -10.99
CA ALA A 584 35.12 22.58 -11.42
C ALA A 584 34.24 21.47 -10.83
N ARG A 585 33.74 21.64 -9.59
CA ARG A 585 32.78 20.70 -8.97
C ARG A 585 31.42 20.72 -9.68
N VAL A 586 30.99 21.85 -10.21
CA VAL A 586 29.79 21.94 -11.07
C VAL A 586 30.01 21.20 -12.40
N MET A 587 31.19 21.35 -12.99
CA MET A 587 31.49 20.87 -14.36
C MET A 587 31.92 19.41 -14.47
N GLN A 588 32.34 18.74 -13.39
CA GLN A 588 32.69 17.31 -13.39
C GLN A 588 31.49 16.35 -13.56
N ARG A 589 30.39 16.82 -14.16
CA ARG A 589 29.10 16.14 -14.31
C ARG A 589 28.81 15.56 -15.71
N ASN A 590 29.75 15.66 -16.64
CA ASN A 590 29.58 15.14 -18.01
C ASN A 590 30.30 13.81 -18.24
#